data_AF-A0A7X8JEW8-F1
#
_entry.id   AF-A0A7X8JEW8-F1
#
_cell.length_a   1.000
_cell.length_b   1.000
_cell.length_c   1.000
_cell.angle_alpha   90.00
_cell.angle_beta   90.00
_cell.angle_gamma   90.00
#
_symmetry.space_group_name_H-M   'P 1'
#
loop_
_entity.id
_entity.type
_entity.pdbx_description
1 polymer ?
#
loop_
_entity_poly.entity_id
_entity_poly.type
_entity_poly.pdbx_seq_one_letter_code
_entity_poly.pdbx_strand_id
1 'polypeptide(L)'
;MRKIIIILAAALLLTGCKLSIRQKSGSDDQPDITADGPVGVQDHAVGSDASEGLNSQPAAAQMDETVQESDVTNTVIADDENTDAVRSIWDSSVRKESITGSWYAGMIGDVSIHARFDISEDRLTGTYYYDKYKTEIPLEGYIDDVIKGMLMMHLNEDTDEKGSIYALFRTEEYVQGFWRSGETLYPMYLIKEGSDVEPPKPAAADMLAYKGLWYGSRSYYSGGEAIFTPLFSDLVFYDLSAYNGGSSGWLESFGVLENGSFKTVFVDKTYEGNENVMFSFKLKDKILVLESNMYDYMCGMGVTFPAEYTRERMDVPIPSAQDAGIVDSEEMERIFREITGDDFENFISYTQFVQYEDITLDGRPAAAGTSYLRGIPGMCFYVVADNKIYAAFNDFGTVRYYTNDKKYAKDLPEPIKEWVPDWNAEIRYNYKEVK
;
A
#
# COMPACT_ATOMS: atom_id res chain seq x y z
N MET A 1 38.43 -27.04 46.94
CA MET A 1 37.53 -26.21 47.75
C MET A 1 36.50 -25.55 46.84
N ARG A 2 35.25 -26.07 46.90
CA ARG A 2 33.92 -25.45 46.66
C ARG A 2 33.87 -24.20 45.75
N LYS A 3 33.45 -24.32 44.47
CA LYS A 3 32.06 -24.26 43.95
C LYS A 3 31.29 -22.99 44.37
N ILE A 4 30.82 -22.21 43.40
CA ILE A 4 29.38 -21.94 43.17
C ILE A 4 29.19 -21.56 41.69
N ILE A 5 28.36 -22.37 41.04
CA ILE A 5 27.66 -22.15 39.77
C ILE A 5 26.24 -21.74 40.19
N ILE A 6 25.68 -20.69 39.59
CA ILE A 6 24.23 -20.46 39.63
C ILE A 6 23.74 -20.36 38.20
N ILE A 7 22.94 -21.37 37.84
CA ILE A 7 22.03 -21.45 36.71
C ILE A 7 20.72 -20.81 37.17
N LEU A 8 20.11 -20.00 36.31
CA LEU A 8 18.65 -19.83 36.33
C LEU A 8 18.16 -19.65 34.89
N ALA A 9 17.67 -20.77 34.35
CA ALA A 9 16.77 -20.81 33.22
C ALA A 9 15.34 -20.66 33.74
N ALA A 10 14.55 -19.83 33.08
CA ALA A 10 13.10 -19.96 33.05
C ALA A 10 12.65 -19.71 31.62
N ALA A 11 12.32 -20.81 30.94
CA ALA A 11 11.67 -20.86 29.64
C ALA A 11 10.16 -21.04 29.84
N LEU A 12 9.36 -20.31 29.07
CA LEU A 12 7.97 -20.57 28.71
C LEU A 12 7.79 -19.91 27.33
N LEU A 13 8.17 -20.58 26.24
CA LEU A 13 7.30 -21.43 25.40
C LEU A 13 5.97 -20.76 25.05
N LEU A 14 5.93 -20.09 23.89
CA LEU A 14 4.82 -20.23 22.94
C LEU A 14 5.39 -20.38 21.53
N THR A 15 4.98 -21.46 20.91
CA THR A 15 5.33 -22.00 19.60
C THR A 15 4.67 -21.22 18.47
N GLY A 16 5.41 -20.96 17.40
CA GLY A 16 4.87 -20.51 16.12
C GLY A 16 5.90 -20.71 15.01
N CYS A 17 5.59 -21.59 14.08
CA CYS A 17 6.44 -22.10 13.01
C CYS A 17 7.15 -20.99 12.21
N LYS A 18 8.49 -21.06 12.09
CA LYS A 18 9.24 -20.38 11.03
C LYS A 18 9.47 -21.36 9.88
N LEU A 19 8.79 -21.11 8.76
CA LEU A 19 9.21 -21.63 7.46
C LEU A 19 10.51 -20.92 7.05
N SER A 20 11.53 -21.72 6.75
CA SER A 20 12.82 -21.28 6.22
C SER A 20 12.82 -21.49 4.71
N ILE A 21 12.76 -20.41 3.93
CA ILE A 21 13.27 -20.37 2.55
C ILE A 21 13.81 -18.95 2.29
N ARG A 22 15.13 -18.80 2.19
CA ARG A 22 15.73 -18.12 1.03
C ARG A 22 17.21 -18.44 0.86
N GLN A 23 17.50 -18.82 -0.37
CA GLN A 23 18.81 -19.18 -0.90
C GLN A 23 19.74 -17.96 -0.99
N LYS A 24 21.02 -18.27 -0.86
CA LYS A 24 22.16 -17.48 -1.32
C LYS A 24 22.24 -17.49 -2.86
N SER A 25 22.49 -16.32 -3.43
CA SER A 25 23.32 -16.11 -4.63
C SER A 25 23.77 -14.65 -4.56
N GLY A 26 25.03 -14.28 -4.41
CA GLY A 26 26.20 -14.83 -5.09
C GLY A 26 26.40 -14.04 -6.37
N SER A 27 26.99 -12.85 -6.24
CA SER A 27 27.52 -12.04 -7.34
C SER A 27 28.72 -12.76 -7.96
N ASP A 28 28.84 -12.71 -9.28
CA ASP A 28 30.03 -12.24 -10.02
C ASP A 28 29.88 -12.57 -11.52
N ASP A 29 30.54 -11.75 -12.34
CA ASP A 29 30.81 -11.86 -13.78
C ASP A 29 29.81 -11.22 -14.78
N GLN A 30 29.99 -9.91 -14.97
CA GLN A 30 29.78 -9.24 -16.26
C GLN A 30 31.12 -9.12 -17.01
N PRO A 31 31.17 -9.42 -18.32
CA PRO A 31 32.17 -8.86 -19.21
C PRO A 31 31.60 -7.74 -20.09
N ASP A 32 32.40 -6.68 -20.16
CA ASP A 32 32.42 -5.57 -21.12
C ASP A 32 32.13 -6.00 -22.57
N ILE A 33 31.20 -5.32 -23.26
CA ILE A 33 31.21 -5.18 -24.72
C ILE A 33 30.90 -3.74 -25.10
N THR A 34 31.85 -3.18 -25.82
CA THR A 34 31.96 -1.82 -26.37
C THR A 34 31.06 -1.57 -27.59
N ALA A 35 30.58 -0.32 -27.67
CA ALA A 35 30.29 0.56 -28.81
C ALA A 35 30.16 -0.01 -30.24
N ASP A 36 29.07 0.37 -30.94
CA ASP A 36 29.13 1.25 -32.12
C ASP A 36 27.75 1.61 -32.71
N GLY A 37 27.58 2.90 -33.05
CA GLY A 37 26.83 3.34 -34.25
C GLY A 37 25.35 3.81 -34.10
N PRO A 38 25.01 5.04 -34.53
CA PRO A 38 23.63 5.56 -34.51
C PRO A 38 22.89 5.20 -35.81
N VAL A 39 21.61 4.80 -35.70
CA VAL A 39 20.72 4.63 -36.86
C VAL A 39 19.53 5.58 -36.70
N GLY A 40 19.29 6.33 -37.77
CA GLY A 40 18.42 7.50 -37.82
C GLY A 40 16.93 7.22 -37.65
N VAL A 41 16.28 8.23 -37.09
CA VAL A 41 14.83 8.36 -36.97
C VAL A 41 14.29 8.82 -38.32
N GLN A 42 13.39 8.03 -38.92
CA GLN A 42 12.52 8.47 -40.00
C GLN A 42 11.11 8.64 -39.44
N ASP A 43 10.66 9.89 -39.44
CA ASP A 43 9.29 10.29 -39.18
C ASP A 43 8.37 9.77 -40.29
N HIS A 44 7.34 9.01 -39.91
CA HIS A 44 6.15 8.82 -40.72
C HIS A 44 4.92 9.29 -39.95
N ALA A 45 4.51 10.51 -40.28
CA ALA A 45 3.18 11.02 -40.02
C ALA A 45 2.18 10.26 -40.90
N VAL A 46 1.16 9.67 -40.28
CA VAL A 46 -0.05 9.21 -40.96
C VAL A 46 -1.24 9.83 -40.22
N GLY A 47 -2.00 10.63 -40.96
CA GLY A 47 -3.20 11.29 -40.47
C GLY A 47 -4.31 10.27 -40.18
N SER A 48 -5.10 10.59 -39.15
CA SER A 48 -6.39 9.94 -38.91
C SER A 48 -7.49 10.95 -39.21
N ASP A 49 -8.28 10.59 -40.23
CA ASP A 49 -9.54 11.20 -40.57
C ASP A 49 -10.61 10.83 -39.53
N ALA A 50 -11.57 11.73 -39.42
CA ALA A 50 -12.73 11.68 -38.55
C ALA A 50 -13.59 10.42 -38.75
N SER A 51 -14.05 9.84 -37.65
CA SER A 51 -15.31 9.11 -37.64
C SER A 51 -16.10 9.46 -36.38
N GLU A 52 -17.28 10.03 -36.62
CA GLU A 52 -18.34 10.24 -35.64
C GLU A 52 -18.87 8.89 -35.18
N GLY A 53 -18.97 8.71 -33.86
CA GLY A 53 -19.50 7.50 -33.26
C GLY A 53 -20.13 7.80 -31.91
N LEU A 54 -21.44 7.99 -31.92
CA LEU A 54 -22.34 8.05 -30.77
C LEU A 54 -21.98 6.98 -29.75
N ASN A 55 -21.70 7.39 -28.50
CA ASN A 55 -21.80 6.47 -27.38
C ASN A 55 -22.57 7.14 -26.23
N SER A 56 -23.67 6.49 -25.86
CA SER A 56 -24.64 6.95 -24.88
C SER A 56 -24.30 6.32 -23.54
N GLN A 57 -23.93 7.15 -22.55
CA GLN A 57 -23.80 6.74 -21.16
C GLN A 57 -25.19 6.59 -20.52
N PRO A 58 -25.43 5.56 -19.69
CA PRO A 58 -26.60 5.55 -18.82
C PRO A 58 -26.37 6.47 -17.61
N ALA A 59 -27.42 7.21 -17.29
CA ALA A 59 -27.49 8.26 -16.30
C ALA A 59 -27.22 7.79 -14.86
N ALA A 60 -26.44 8.60 -14.12
CA ALA A 60 -26.35 8.54 -12.68
C ALA A 60 -27.71 8.94 -12.06
N ALA A 61 -28.25 8.07 -11.22
CA ALA A 61 -29.43 8.36 -10.41
C ALA A 61 -29.07 9.41 -9.34
N GLN A 62 -29.71 10.58 -9.44
CA GLN A 62 -29.78 11.53 -8.35
C GLN A 62 -30.72 10.96 -7.29
N MET A 63 -30.20 10.71 -6.09
CA MET A 63 -31.02 10.60 -4.89
C MET A 63 -30.87 11.88 -4.08
N ASP A 64 -31.98 12.60 -4.06
CA ASP A 64 -32.28 13.75 -3.22
C ASP A 64 -32.78 13.21 -1.88
N GLU A 65 -31.99 13.35 -0.81
CA GLU A 65 -32.50 13.23 0.56
C GLU A 65 -32.00 14.39 1.40
N THR A 66 -32.92 15.33 1.57
CA THR A 66 -32.93 16.36 2.60
C THR A 66 -33.11 15.68 3.96
N VAL A 67 -32.09 15.76 4.83
CA VAL A 67 -32.25 15.40 6.25
C VAL A 67 -31.97 16.64 7.09
N GLN A 68 -33.00 16.98 7.88
CA GLN A 68 -33.08 18.08 8.82
C GLN A 68 -31.98 18.00 9.88
N GLU A 69 -31.29 19.12 10.07
CA GLU A 69 -30.56 19.43 11.29
C GLU A 69 -31.51 19.33 12.50
N SER A 70 -31.08 18.60 13.53
CA SER A 70 -31.65 18.74 14.86
C SER A 70 -30.55 19.18 15.82
N ASP A 71 -30.79 20.38 16.37
CA ASP A 71 -30.03 21.05 17.41
C ASP A 71 -29.68 20.12 18.57
N VAL A 72 -28.38 20.03 18.86
CA VAL A 72 -27.91 19.80 20.23
C VAL A 72 -26.93 20.90 20.58
N THR A 73 -27.48 21.87 21.31
CA THR A 73 -26.81 22.95 22.01
C THR A 73 -25.59 22.46 22.79
N ASN A 74 -24.41 22.96 22.45
CA ASN A 74 -23.29 23.02 23.39
C ASN A 74 -22.96 24.47 23.71
N THR A 75 -22.88 24.71 25.00
CA THR A 75 -22.86 26.00 25.69
C THR A 75 -21.69 26.87 25.22
N VAL A 76 -22.04 28.00 24.62
CA VAL A 76 -21.15 29.16 24.40
C VAL A 76 -20.72 29.67 25.78
N ILE A 77 -19.44 29.52 26.11
CA ILE A 77 -18.77 30.48 27.00
C ILE A 77 -18.33 31.62 26.08
N ALA A 78 -18.99 32.76 26.24
CA ALA A 78 -18.71 33.97 25.49
C ALA A 78 -17.48 34.70 26.04
N ASP A 79 -16.87 35.44 25.13
CA ASP A 79 -16.05 36.64 25.32
C ASP A 79 -14.58 36.46 25.72
N ASP A 80 -13.74 36.29 24.69
CA ASP A 80 -12.60 37.19 24.51
C ASP A 80 -12.42 37.50 23.01
N GLU A 81 -12.75 38.73 22.62
CA GLU A 81 -12.46 39.28 21.28
C GLU A 81 -10.94 39.51 21.17
N ASN A 82 -10.20 38.44 20.93
CA ASN A 82 -8.87 38.52 20.34
C ASN A 82 -8.86 37.66 19.08
N THR A 83 -9.28 38.25 17.97
CA THR A 83 -9.11 37.67 16.63
C THR A 83 -7.63 37.77 16.22
N ASP A 84 -6.75 37.12 16.97
CA ASP A 84 -5.54 36.57 16.40
C ASP A 84 -6.03 35.46 15.47
N ALA A 85 -5.99 35.70 14.16
CA ALA A 85 -6.25 34.68 13.17
C ALA A 85 -5.42 33.45 13.57
N VAL A 86 -6.10 32.36 13.97
CA VAL A 86 -5.43 31.12 14.38
C VAL A 86 -4.56 30.68 13.21
N ARG A 87 -3.26 30.96 13.29
CA ARG A 87 -2.31 30.59 12.26
C ARG A 87 -2.30 29.07 12.21
N SER A 88 -2.57 28.54 11.02
CA SER A 88 -2.49 27.12 10.74
C SER A 88 -1.09 26.61 11.13
N ILE A 89 -1.02 25.46 11.80
CA ILE A 89 0.27 24.83 12.18
C ILE A 89 1.14 24.52 10.96
N TRP A 90 0.52 24.48 9.78
CA TRP A 90 1.15 24.18 8.50
C TRP A 90 1.81 25.40 7.83
N ASP A 91 1.70 26.60 8.42
CA ASP A 91 2.24 27.84 7.85
C ASP A 91 3.59 28.26 8.46
N SER A 92 4.00 27.65 9.58
CA SER A 92 5.38 27.74 10.08
C SER A 92 6.26 26.72 9.36
N SER A 93 7.48 27.12 8.97
CA SER A 93 8.45 26.21 8.37
C SER A 93 9.66 26.03 9.28
N VAL A 94 10.00 24.78 9.57
CA VAL A 94 11.23 24.42 10.28
C VAL A 94 12.44 24.68 9.38
N ARG A 95 13.45 25.40 9.89
CA ARG A 95 14.69 25.67 9.15
C ARG A 95 15.75 24.61 9.48
N LYS A 96 16.28 23.93 8.46
CA LYS A 96 17.31 22.88 8.60
C LYS A 96 18.53 23.39 9.40
N GLU A 97 18.93 24.64 9.19
CA GLU A 97 20.12 25.24 9.82
C GLU A 97 19.98 25.44 11.34
N SER A 98 18.75 25.52 11.84
CA SER A 98 18.46 25.73 13.27
C SER A 98 18.62 24.45 14.12
N ILE A 99 18.62 23.30 13.46
CA ILE A 99 18.65 21.97 14.09
C ILE A 99 20.10 21.53 14.36
N THR A 100 20.99 21.75 13.39
CA THR A 100 22.37 21.26 13.40
C THR A 100 23.13 21.68 14.65
N GLY A 101 23.78 20.72 15.32
CA GLY A 101 24.63 20.94 16.48
C GLY A 101 23.91 21.20 17.81
N SER A 102 22.58 21.32 17.82
CA SER A 102 21.80 21.51 19.05
C SER A 102 21.55 20.19 19.77
N TRP A 103 21.66 20.20 21.10
CA TRP A 103 21.24 19.07 21.93
C TRP A 103 19.74 19.12 22.24
N TYR A 104 19.14 17.95 22.26
CA TYR A 104 17.76 17.72 22.64
C TYR A 104 17.70 16.65 23.72
N ALA A 105 16.73 16.77 24.62
CA ALA A 105 16.43 15.79 25.65
C ALA A 105 14.97 15.34 25.56
N GLY A 106 14.69 14.09 25.90
CA GLY A 106 13.33 13.56 25.82
C GLY A 106 13.26 12.09 26.21
N MET A 107 12.36 11.35 25.56
CA MET A 107 12.11 9.94 25.89
C MET A 107 11.96 9.08 24.63
N ILE A 108 12.39 7.83 24.75
CA ILE A 108 11.94 6.70 23.92
C ILE A 108 11.15 5.78 24.86
N GLY A 109 9.84 5.64 24.62
CA GLY A 109 8.94 4.96 25.54
C GLY A 109 8.97 5.64 26.91
N ASP A 110 9.43 4.91 27.92
CA ASP A 110 9.60 5.37 29.30
C ASP A 110 11.06 5.67 29.69
N VAL A 111 11.98 5.65 28.72
CA VAL A 111 13.41 5.82 28.97
C VAL A 111 13.91 7.17 28.48
N SER A 112 14.54 7.94 29.37
CA SER A 112 15.14 9.24 29.05
C SER A 112 16.37 9.13 28.16
N ILE A 113 16.42 10.00 27.15
CA ILE A 113 17.51 10.08 26.18
C ILE A 113 17.93 11.53 25.93
N HIS A 114 19.15 11.70 25.44
CA HIS A 114 19.61 12.93 24.81
C HIS A 114 20.07 12.62 23.38
N ALA A 115 19.83 13.55 22.46
CA ALA A 115 20.20 13.41 21.07
C ALA A 115 20.76 14.73 20.50
N ARG A 116 21.67 14.61 19.54
CA ARG A 116 22.16 15.71 18.72
C ARG A 116 22.10 15.29 17.26
N PHE A 117 21.72 16.23 16.41
CA PHE A 117 21.58 16.02 14.98
C PHE A 117 22.45 17.00 14.21
N ASP A 118 22.96 16.55 13.07
CA ASP A 118 23.75 17.32 12.14
C ASP A 118 23.19 17.08 10.73
N ILE A 119 22.62 18.14 10.13
CA ILE A 119 22.03 18.12 8.78
C ILE A 119 23.02 18.75 7.81
N SER A 120 23.29 18.04 6.71
CA SER A 120 24.09 18.52 5.57
C SER A 120 23.39 18.13 4.28
N GLU A 121 22.88 19.11 3.54
CA GLU A 121 22.02 18.90 2.37
C GLU A 121 20.78 18.07 2.79
N ASP A 122 20.66 16.83 2.31
CA ASP A 122 19.57 15.91 2.67
C ASP A 122 20.05 14.75 3.55
N ARG A 123 21.36 14.69 3.84
CA ARG A 123 21.92 13.72 4.77
C ARG A 123 21.71 14.19 6.19
N LEU A 124 21.16 13.31 7.01
CA LEU A 124 20.99 13.52 8.44
C LEU A 124 21.87 12.53 9.19
N THR A 125 22.75 13.06 10.03
CA THR A 125 23.55 12.28 10.96
C THR A 125 23.25 12.72 12.37
N GLY A 126 23.57 11.89 13.35
CA GLY A 126 23.41 12.27 14.73
C GLY A 126 23.99 11.26 15.69
N THR A 127 23.81 11.56 16.96
CA THR A 127 24.14 10.66 18.05
C THR A 127 23.06 10.80 19.10
N TYR A 128 22.66 9.70 19.71
CA TYR A 128 21.86 9.75 20.93
C TYR A 128 22.46 8.87 22.02
N TYR A 129 22.08 9.08 23.27
CA TYR A 129 22.42 8.20 24.37
C TYR A 129 21.29 8.13 25.39
N TYR A 130 21.19 6.99 26.06
CA TYR A 130 20.31 6.83 27.21
C TYR A 130 20.92 7.43 28.46
N ASP A 131 20.13 8.12 29.28
CA ASP A 131 20.60 8.75 30.51
C ASP A 131 21.29 7.80 31.48
N LYS A 132 20.79 6.57 31.54
CA LYS A 132 21.30 5.54 32.42
C LYS A 132 22.71 5.06 32.04
N TYR A 133 23.01 5.02 30.74
CA TYR A 133 24.23 4.40 30.23
C TYR A 133 25.26 5.42 29.76
N LYS A 134 24.81 6.58 29.25
CA LYS A 134 25.64 7.65 28.68
C LYS A 134 26.61 7.15 27.58
N THR A 135 26.28 6.02 26.95
CA THR A 135 26.98 5.50 25.78
C THR A 135 26.35 6.09 24.54
N GLU A 136 27.17 6.78 23.75
CA GLU A 136 26.78 7.37 22.47
C GLU A 136 26.49 6.28 21.43
N ILE A 137 25.33 6.39 20.80
CA ILE A 137 24.85 5.53 19.72
C ILE A 137 24.77 6.40 18.45
N PRO A 138 25.62 6.12 17.44
CA PRO A 138 25.61 6.86 16.19
C PRO A 138 24.32 6.58 15.38
N LEU A 139 23.85 7.62 14.70
CA LEU A 139 22.66 7.63 13.86
C LEU A 139 23.01 8.11 12.46
N GLU A 140 22.50 7.42 11.44
CA GLU A 140 22.63 7.81 10.05
C GLU A 140 21.29 7.69 9.31
N GLY A 141 21.02 8.63 8.42
CA GLY A 141 19.85 8.59 7.56
C GLY A 141 19.65 9.88 6.77
N TYR A 142 18.40 10.28 6.61
CA TYR A 142 18.02 11.39 5.75
C TYR A 142 16.87 12.19 6.35
N ILE A 143 16.70 13.40 5.82
CA ILE A 143 15.57 14.27 6.12
C ILE A 143 14.79 14.54 4.85
N ASP A 144 13.48 14.62 4.99
CA ASP A 144 12.55 14.89 3.90
C ASP A 144 11.65 16.08 4.29
N ASP A 145 11.40 16.98 3.34
CA ASP A 145 10.51 18.13 3.47
C ASP A 145 9.14 17.91 2.79
N VAL A 146 8.79 16.65 2.52
CA VAL A 146 7.48 16.24 1.98
C VAL A 146 6.28 16.66 2.83
N ILE A 147 6.42 17.03 4.11
CA ILE A 147 5.29 17.48 4.94
C ILE A 147 5.35 19.00 5.12
N LYS A 148 4.27 19.69 4.76
CA LYS A 148 4.23 21.16 4.72
C LYS A 148 4.62 21.75 6.08
N GLY A 149 5.70 22.53 6.08
CA GLY A 149 6.15 23.27 7.25
C GLY A 149 6.91 22.44 8.31
N MET A 150 7.01 21.13 8.13
CA MET A 150 7.69 20.21 9.04
C MET A 150 8.84 19.51 8.31
N LEU A 151 9.76 18.93 9.07
CA LEU A 151 10.81 18.09 8.49
C LEU A 151 10.68 16.68 9.04
N MET A 152 10.61 15.71 8.15
CA MET A 152 10.49 14.30 8.47
C MET A 152 11.88 13.68 8.50
N MET A 153 12.25 13.10 9.63
CA MET A 153 13.54 12.44 9.81
C MET A 153 13.39 10.92 9.79
N HIS A 154 14.27 10.28 9.03
CA HIS A 154 14.49 8.83 9.05
C HIS A 154 15.93 8.57 9.45
N LEU A 155 16.14 7.86 10.54
CA LEU A 155 17.47 7.54 11.06
C LEU A 155 17.53 6.05 11.41
N ASN A 156 18.68 5.44 11.19
CA ASN A 156 18.99 4.10 11.67
C ASN A 156 20.17 4.18 12.62
N GLU A 157 20.14 3.33 13.64
CA GLU A 157 21.31 3.09 14.47
C GLU A 157 22.40 2.38 13.69
N ASP A 158 23.61 2.90 13.77
CA ASP A 158 24.80 2.17 13.31
C ASP A 158 25.26 1.22 14.43
N THR A 159 24.42 0.22 14.71
CA THR A 159 24.64 -0.86 15.68
C THR A 159 24.21 -2.21 15.12
N ASP A 160 24.65 -3.31 15.76
CA ASP A 160 24.23 -4.66 15.39
C ASP A 160 22.73 -4.92 15.66
N GLU A 161 22.11 -4.19 16.59
CA GLU A 161 20.70 -4.34 16.99
C GLU A 161 19.73 -3.59 16.07
N LYS A 162 20.22 -2.59 15.32
CA LYS A 162 19.52 -1.87 14.22
C LYS A 162 18.16 -1.28 14.61
N GLY A 163 18.10 -0.46 15.66
CA GLY A 163 16.94 0.40 15.88
C GLY A 163 16.78 1.44 14.76
N SER A 164 15.55 1.88 14.50
CA SER A 164 15.30 2.98 13.57
C SER A 164 14.40 4.05 14.19
N ILE A 165 14.68 5.31 13.91
CA ILE A 165 13.90 6.45 14.37
C ILE A 165 13.16 7.02 13.18
N TYR A 166 11.85 7.24 13.35
CA TYR A 166 11.03 7.96 12.41
C TYR A 166 10.26 9.04 13.14
N ALA A 167 10.45 10.31 12.76
CA ALA A 167 9.87 11.43 13.50
C ALA A 167 9.71 12.70 12.68
N LEU A 168 8.97 13.66 13.23
CA LEU A 168 8.78 15.00 12.70
C LEU A 168 9.42 16.04 13.60
N PHE A 169 10.23 16.91 13.03
CA PHE A 169 10.45 18.25 13.59
C PHE A 169 9.17 19.05 13.40
N ARG A 170 8.41 19.20 14.50
CA ARG A 170 7.20 20.03 14.57
C ARG A 170 7.56 21.51 14.63
N THR A 171 8.67 21.81 15.30
CA THR A 171 9.31 23.13 15.36
C THR A 171 10.84 22.93 15.38
N GLU A 172 11.59 24.02 15.38
CA GLU A 172 13.06 23.99 15.57
C GLU A 172 13.47 23.48 16.96
N GLU A 173 12.53 23.39 17.90
CA GLU A 173 12.80 23.02 19.29
C GLU A 173 12.12 21.71 19.70
N TYR A 174 11.32 21.12 18.82
CA TYR A 174 10.42 20.04 19.20
C TYR A 174 10.27 18.97 18.11
N VAL A 175 10.48 17.72 18.53
CA VAL A 175 10.42 16.53 17.69
C VAL A 175 9.49 15.50 18.31
N GLN A 176 8.66 14.86 17.48
CA GLN A 176 7.81 13.74 17.89
C GLN A 176 7.80 12.64 16.84
N GLY A 177 7.77 11.39 17.27
CA GLY A 177 7.70 10.24 16.38
C GLY A 177 7.79 8.94 17.16
N PHE A 178 8.54 7.99 16.63
CA PHE A 178 8.83 6.73 17.30
C PHE A 178 10.26 6.26 17.05
N TRP A 179 10.73 5.41 17.96
CA TRP A 179 11.83 4.49 17.73
C TRP A 179 11.26 3.08 17.52
N ARG A 180 11.75 2.37 16.50
CA ARG A 180 11.29 1.05 16.09
C ARG A 180 12.38 0.02 16.36
N SER A 181 11.98 -1.10 16.94
CA SER A 181 12.81 -2.30 17.10
C SER A 181 12.01 -3.53 16.72
N GLY A 182 12.44 -4.18 15.63
CA GLY A 182 11.63 -5.17 14.94
C GLY A 182 10.24 -4.62 14.62
N GLU A 183 9.21 -5.31 15.07
CA GLU A 183 7.80 -4.95 14.88
C GLU A 183 7.25 -3.97 15.94
N THR A 184 8.05 -3.58 16.93
CA THR A 184 7.57 -2.74 18.04
C THR A 184 7.91 -1.28 17.83
N LEU A 185 6.90 -0.41 17.97
CA LEU A 185 7.04 1.05 17.92
C LEU A 185 6.98 1.62 19.34
N TYR A 186 8.00 2.36 19.74
CA TYR A 186 8.09 3.07 21.01
C TYR A 186 7.91 4.56 20.73
N PRO A 187 6.86 5.22 21.28
CA PRO A 187 6.68 6.66 21.13
C PRO A 187 7.94 7.41 21.58
N MET A 188 8.36 8.38 20.77
CA MET A 188 9.57 9.14 21.00
C MET A 188 9.27 10.62 20.88
N TYR A 189 9.81 11.43 21.78
CA TYR A 189 9.85 12.87 21.62
C TYR A 189 11.19 13.44 22.08
N LEU A 190 11.55 14.58 21.53
CA LEU A 190 12.75 15.33 21.90
C LEU A 190 12.42 16.82 21.96
N ILE A 191 12.93 17.50 22.99
CA ILE A 191 12.82 18.93 23.19
C ILE A 191 14.23 19.51 23.27
N LYS A 192 14.47 20.61 22.57
CA LYS A 192 15.77 21.29 22.57
C LYS A 192 16.13 21.69 24.00
N GLU A 193 17.35 21.37 24.42
CA GLU A 193 17.78 21.67 25.79
C GLU A 193 17.73 23.18 26.06
N GLY A 194 17.06 23.56 27.15
CA GLY A 194 16.85 24.96 27.53
C GLY A 194 15.64 25.63 26.87
N SER A 195 14.86 24.92 26.05
CA SER A 195 13.55 25.38 25.58
C SER A 195 12.49 25.25 26.68
N ASP A 196 11.48 26.12 26.61
CA ASP A 196 10.30 26.11 27.47
C ASP A 196 9.14 25.27 26.91
N VAL A 197 9.37 24.52 25.81
CA VAL A 197 8.36 23.61 25.22
C VAL A 197 7.97 22.53 26.22
N GLU A 198 6.67 22.33 26.40
CA GLU A 198 6.15 21.25 27.26
C GLU A 198 6.24 19.87 26.56
N PRO A 199 6.54 18.80 27.31
CA PRO A 199 6.45 17.43 26.80
C PRO A 199 5.05 17.09 26.26
N PRO A 200 4.96 16.24 25.22
CA PRO A 200 3.66 15.79 24.73
C PRO A 200 2.91 15.00 25.79
N LYS A 201 1.59 15.12 25.77
CA LYS A 201 0.74 14.24 26.55
C LYS A 201 0.72 12.86 25.89
N PRO A 202 0.76 11.77 26.67
CA PRO A 202 0.53 10.43 26.15
C PRO A 202 -0.80 10.34 25.40
N ALA A 203 -0.91 9.39 24.47
CA ALA A 203 -2.16 9.14 23.76
C ALA A 203 -3.32 8.93 24.76
N ALA A 204 -4.38 9.72 24.61
CA ALA A 204 -5.56 9.65 25.47
C ALA A 204 -6.41 8.40 25.16
N ALA A 205 -7.35 8.06 26.05
CA ALA A 205 -8.12 6.83 25.93
C ALA A 205 -9.02 6.80 24.68
N ASP A 206 -9.54 7.95 24.27
CA ASP A 206 -10.29 8.15 23.03
C ASP A 206 -9.42 7.96 21.77
N MET A 207 -8.15 8.34 21.82
CA MET A 207 -7.18 8.10 20.73
C MET A 207 -6.98 6.60 20.47
N LEU A 208 -7.09 5.76 21.50
CA LEU A 208 -6.98 4.31 21.34
C LEU A 208 -8.09 3.74 20.46
N ALA A 209 -9.21 4.47 20.27
CA ALA A 209 -10.25 4.06 19.32
C ALA A 209 -9.74 4.03 17.87
N TYR A 210 -8.73 4.85 17.52
CA TYR A 210 -8.06 4.81 16.21
C TYR A 210 -7.11 3.63 16.06
N LYS A 211 -6.58 3.06 17.16
CA LYS A 211 -5.44 2.14 17.12
C LYS A 211 -5.73 0.83 16.37
N GLY A 212 -4.84 0.40 15.48
CA GLY A 212 -4.81 -0.92 14.87
C GLY A 212 -5.21 -0.92 13.40
N LEU A 213 -5.52 -2.12 12.90
CA LEU A 213 -5.90 -2.35 11.50
C LEU A 213 -7.36 -1.96 11.24
N TRP A 214 -7.56 -1.36 10.07
CA TRP A 214 -8.84 -0.97 9.50
C TRP A 214 -8.91 -1.42 8.05
N TYR A 215 -10.09 -1.88 7.63
CA TYR A 215 -10.35 -2.40 6.29
C TYR A 215 -11.21 -1.41 5.53
N GLY A 216 -10.71 -0.91 4.42
CA GLY A 216 -11.46 -0.06 3.52
C GLY A 216 -12.40 -0.85 2.61
N SER A 217 -13.16 -0.14 1.77
CA SER A 217 -14.00 -0.76 0.73
C SER A 217 -13.19 -1.77 -0.09
N ARG A 218 -13.80 -2.93 -0.37
CA ARG A 218 -13.11 -4.06 -0.98
C ARG A 218 -14.01 -4.78 -1.98
N SER A 219 -13.43 -5.13 -3.11
CA SER A 219 -13.94 -6.12 -4.06
C SER A 219 -12.93 -7.28 -4.15
N TYR A 220 -13.22 -8.30 -4.96
CA TYR A 220 -12.28 -9.41 -5.09
C TYR A 220 -10.93 -8.93 -5.66
N TYR A 221 -10.96 -7.95 -6.55
CA TYR A 221 -9.78 -7.43 -7.25
C TYR A 221 -9.22 -6.13 -6.71
N SER A 222 -9.90 -5.48 -5.76
CA SER A 222 -9.47 -4.20 -5.22
C SER A 222 -9.74 -4.10 -3.73
N GLY A 223 -8.95 -3.32 -3.02
CA GLY A 223 -9.16 -3.10 -1.60
C GLY A 223 -8.15 -2.13 -1.03
N GLY A 224 -8.31 -1.80 0.24
CA GLY A 224 -7.31 -1.05 0.99
C GLY A 224 -7.38 -1.32 2.47
N GLU A 225 -6.27 -1.05 3.13
CA GLU A 225 -6.08 -1.23 4.56
C GLU A 225 -5.40 0.01 5.14
N ALA A 226 -5.73 0.33 6.38
CA ALA A 226 -5.08 1.38 7.14
C ALA A 226 -4.68 0.84 8.52
N ILE A 227 -3.43 1.06 8.92
CA ILE A 227 -2.94 0.75 10.27
C ILE A 227 -2.66 2.06 10.98
N PHE A 228 -3.35 2.30 12.09
CA PHE A 228 -3.15 3.51 12.90
C PHE A 228 -2.45 3.18 14.21
N THR A 229 -1.40 3.93 14.52
CA THR A 229 -0.66 3.85 15.78
C THR A 229 -0.66 5.22 16.45
N PRO A 230 -1.55 5.44 17.45
CA PRO A 230 -1.49 6.62 18.29
C PRO A 230 -0.17 6.65 19.08
N LEU A 231 0.58 7.74 18.96
CA LEU A 231 1.86 7.94 19.63
C LEU A 231 1.70 8.91 20.81
N PHE A 232 1.03 10.03 20.56
CA PHE A 232 0.75 11.09 21.54
C PHE A 232 -0.70 11.56 21.39
N SER A 233 -1.17 12.43 22.31
CA SER A 233 -2.54 12.95 22.25
C SER A 233 -2.85 13.74 20.98
N ASP A 234 -1.83 14.20 20.26
CA ASP A 234 -1.94 15.04 19.06
C ASP A 234 -1.26 14.43 17.83
N LEU A 235 -0.76 13.18 17.92
CA LEU A 235 0.02 12.55 16.86
C LEU A 235 -0.32 11.07 16.70
N VAL A 236 -0.62 10.69 15.46
CA VAL A 236 -0.72 9.29 15.02
C VAL A 236 0.31 9.03 13.93
N PHE A 237 0.90 7.84 13.94
CA PHE A 237 1.54 7.28 12.76
C PHE A 237 0.50 6.42 12.03
N TYR A 238 0.45 6.52 10.71
CA TYR A 238 -0.42 5.68 9.89
C TYR A 238 0.33 5.06 8.72
N ASP A 239 -0.13 3.88 8.32
CA ASP A 239 0.29 3.13 7.15
C ASP A 239 -0.96 2.80 6.34
N LEU A 240 -1.03 3.27 5.08
CA LEU A 240 -2.11 2.99 4.15
C LEU A 240 -1.59 2.10 3.03
N SER A 241 -2.34 1.06 2.70
CA SER A 241 -2.13 0.27 1.49
C SER A 241 -3.43 0.17 0.69
N ALA A 242 -3.30 0.12 -0.63
CA ALA A 242 -4.41 -0.13 -1.54
C ALA A 242 -3.95 -0.96 -2.74
N TYR A 243 -4.88 -1.69 -3.35
CA TYR A 243 -4.61 -2.47 -4.56
C TYR A 243 -5.79 -2.47 -5.51
N ASN A 244 -5.49 -2.67 -6.80
CA ASN A 244 -6.48 -2.91 -7.85
C ASN A 244 -5.84 -3.71 -8.98
N GLY A 245 -6.21 -4.99 -9.06
CA GLY A 245 -5.51 -5.96 -9.91
C GLY A 245 -4.06 -6.13 -9.45
N GLY A 246 -3.11 -6.02 -10.38
CA GLY A 246 -1.67 -6.03 -10.11
C GLY A 246 -1.08 -4.67 -9.77
N SER A 247 -1.85 -3.58 -9.82
CA SER A 247 -1.40 -2.27 -9.33
C SER A 247 -1.59 -2.16 -7.82
N SER A 248 -0.70 -1.44 -7.14
CA SER A 248 -0.78 -1.15 -5.71
C SER A 248 -0.42 0.30 -5.38
N GLY A 249 -0.75 0.74 -4.17
CA GLY A 249 -0.34 2.00 -3.59
C GLY A 249 0.01 1.80 -2.11
N TRP A 250 1.00 2.55 -1.63
CA TRP A 250 1.48 2.47 -0.26
C TRP A 250 1.92 3.84 0.24
N LEU A 251 1.50 4.22 1.45
CA LEU A 251 1.83 5.50 2.07
C LEU A 251 1.96 5.34 3.58
N GLU A 252 3.16 5.61 4.10
CA GLU A 252 3.41 5.75 5.54
C GLU A 252 3.60 7.23 5.87
N SER A 253 2.94 7.74 6.91
CA SER A 253 3.17 9.11 7.39
C SER A 253 2.62 9.37 8.79
N PHE A 254 2.72 10.62 9.23
CA PHE A 254 2.19 11.10 10.49
C PHE A 254 0.96 11.99 10.26
N GLY A 255 -0.09 11.73 11.02
CA GLY A 255 -1.24 12.61 11.14
C GLY A 255 -1.13 13.45 12.41
N VAL A 256 -1.28 14.76 12.28
CA VAL A 256 -1.29 15.72 13.40
C VAL A 256 -2.73 16.15 13.69
N LEU A 257 -3.12 16.15 14.97
CA LEU A 257 -4.47 16.55 15.37
C LEU A 257 -4.69 18.04 15.11
N GLU A 258 -5.62 18.36 14.22
CA GLU A 258 -6.07 19.72 13.91
C GLU A 258 -7.59 19.70 13.79
N ASN A 259 -8.29 20.56 14.54
CA ASN A 259 -9.76 20.69 14.48
C ASN A 259 -10.54 19.37 14.62
N GLY A 260 -10.01 18.42 15.41
CA GLY A 260 -10.66 17.13 15.67
C GLY A 260 -10.44 16.06 14.60
N SER A 261 -9.54 16.27 13.64
CA SER A 261 -9.08 15.23 12.70
C SER A 261 -7.55 15.12 12.69
N PHE A 262 -7.04 13.95 12.36
CA PHE A 262 -5.60 13.74 12.12
C PHE A 262 -5.28 14.08 10.69
N LYS A 263 -4.51 15.15 10.50
CA LYS A 263 -4.23 15.69 9.18
C LYS A 263 -2.76 15.61 8.82
N THR A 264 -2.52 15.41 7.54
CA THR A 264 -1.21 15.45 6.89
C THR A 264 -1.34 16.28 5.64
N VAL A 265 -0.42 17.23 5.44
CA VAL A 265 -0.37 18.06 4.23
C VAL A 265 0.98 17.83 3.58
N PHE A 266 0.99 17.22 2.38
CA PHE A 266 2.20 16.93 1.64
C PHE A 266 2.59 18.10 0.73
N VAL A 267 3.89 18.41 0.63
CA VAL A 267 4.45 19.41 -0.29
C VAL A 267 4.57 18.81 -1.68
N ASP A 268 3.43 18.52 -2.30
CA ASP A 268 3.36 18.08 -3.69
C ASP A 268 2.25 18.84 -4.40
N LYS A 269 2.63 19.54 -5.46
CA LYS A 269 1.75 20.35 -6.31
C LYS A 269 1.80 19.94 -7.77
N THR A 270 2.34 18.75 -8.05
CA THR A 270 2.55 18.24 -9.41
C THR A 270 1.23 18.06 -10.17
N TYR A 271 0.12 17.96 -9.44
CA TYR A 271 -1.19 17.59 -9.95
C TYR A 271 -2.10 18.79 -10.23
N GLU A 272 -3.18 18.51 -10.98
CA GLU A 272 -4.17 19.52 -11.38
C GLU A 272 -4.70 20.31 -10.18
N GLY A 273 -4.57 21.64 -10.23
CA GLY A 273 -4.96 22.54 -9.14
C GLY A 273 -3.79 23.25 -8.45
N ASN A 274 -2.55 22.73 -8.57
CA ASN A 274 -1.36 23.32 -7.92
C ASN A 274 -1.53 23.50 -6.39
N GLU A 275 -2.37 22.67 -5.78
CA GLU A 275 -2.60 22.59 -4.34
C GLU A 275 -1.77 21.46 -3.75
N ASN A 276 -1.39 21.61 -2.49
CA ASN A 276 -0.74 20.56 -1.74
C ASN A 276 -1.70 19.38 -1.53
N VAL A 277 -1.19 18.15 -1.58
CA VAL A 277 -1.97 16.96 -1.25
C VAL A 277 -2.30 16.94 0.24
N MET A 278 -3.54 16.63 0.60
CA MET A 278 -4.02 16.62 1.98
C MET A 278 -4.72 15.29 2.29
N PHE A 279 -4.39 14.72 3.44
CA PHE A 279 -5.10 13.58 4.04
C PHE A 279 -5.62 14.01 5.41
N SER A 280 -6.89 13.76 5.69
CA SER A 280 -7.54 14.10 6.97
C SER A 280 -8.37 12.92 7.45
N PHE A 281 -8.02 12.37 8.61
CA PHE A 281 -8.69 11.22 9.19
C PHE A 281 -9.56 11.62 10.37
N LYS A 282 -10.81 11.18 10.35
CA LYS A 282 -11.76 11.41 11.45
C LYS A 282 -12.51 10.13 11.76
N LEU A 283 -12.57 9.79 13.03
CA LEU A 283 -13.44 8.72 13.51
C LEU A 283 -14.88 9.25 13.64
N LYS A 284 -15.80 8.72 12.82
CA LYS A 284 -17.24 8.96 12.91
C LYS A 284 -17.88 7.65 13.38
N ASP A 285 -18.33 7.61 14.63
CA ASP A 285 -18.78 6.41 15.34
C ASP A 285 -17.74 5.27 15.34
N LYS A 286 -17.88 4.30 14.44
CA LYS A 286 -17.00 3.13 14.28
C LYS A 286 -16.35 3.07 12.89
N ILE A 287 -16.45 4.16 12.12
CA ILE A 287 -15.91 4.27 10.77
C ILE A 287 -14.79 5.29 10.80
N LEU A 288 -13.61 4.87 10.36
CA LEU A 288 -12.50 5.76 10.11
C LEU A 288 -12.69 6.37 8.72
N VAL A 289 -12.94 7.67 8.65
CA VAL A 289 -13.17 8.39 7.40
C VAL A 289 -11.89 9.11 7.01
N LEU A 290 -11.40 8.85 5.79
CA LEU A 290 -10.36 9.60 5.11
C LEU A 290 -11.02 10.62 4.19
N GLU A 291 -10.73 11.89 4.44
CA GLU A 291 -11.03 13.00 3.54
C GLU A 291 -9.72 13.44 2.87
N SER A 292 -9.66 13.37 1.55
CA SER A 292 -8.50 13.77 0.76
C SER A 292 -8.89 14.53 -0.51
N ASN A 293 -8.02 15.44 -0.97
CA ASN A 293 -8.11 16.02 -2.31
C ASN A 293 -7.44 15.13 -3.39
N MET A 294 -6.80 14.02 -3.00
CA MET A 294 -6.08 13.11 -3.90
C MET A 294 -5.96 11.70 -3.34
N TYR A 295 -7.00 10.90 -3.51
CA TYR A 295 -7.04 9.53 -2.99
C TYR A 295 -6.07 8.57 -3.68
N ASP A 296 -5.54 8.90 -4.85
CA ASP A 296 -4.55 8.12 -5.61
C ASP A 296 -3.10 8.60 -5.40
N TYR A 297 -2.84 9.49 -4.44
CA TYR A 297 -1.48 9.90 -4.12
C TYR A 297 -0.61 8.68 -3.76
N MET A 298 0.59 8.58 -4.35
CA MET A 298 1.49 7.42 -4.18
C MET A 298 0.89 6.06 -4.58
N CYS A 299 -0.14 6.06 -5.44
CA CYS A 299 -0.78 4.86 -5.95
C CYS A 299 -0.43 4.60 -7.41
N GLY A 300 -0.35 3.32 -7.78
CA GLY A 300 -0.29 2.89 -9.18
C GLY A 300 -1.57 3.20 -9.94
N MET A 301 -1.50 3.15 -11.27
CA MET A 301 -2.62 3.52 -12.14
C MET A 301 -3.91 2.76 -11.80
N GLY A 302 -4.98 3.51 -11.53
CA GLY A 302 -6.31 2.97 -11.21
C GLY A 302 -6.46 2.42 -9.78
N VAL A 303 -5.55 2.78 -8.87
CA VAL A 303 -5.61 2.49 -7.43
C VAL A 303 -5.88 3.78 -6.68
N THR A 304 -6.77 3.71 -5.70
CA THR A 304 -7.11 4.82 -4.79
C THR A 304 -7.24 4.27 -3.38
N PHE A 305 -6.80 5.02 -2.38
CA PHE A 305 -7.12 4.73 -0.99
C PHE A 305 -8.64 4.85 -0.75
N PRO A 306 -9.26 3.90 -0.03
CA PRO A 306 -10.66 4.01 0.37
C PRO A 306 -10.94 5.27 1.20
N ALA A 307 -12.12 5.85 1.03
CA ALA A 307 -12.58 7.01 1.82
C ALA A 307 -13.10 6.60 3.21
N GLU A 308 -13.49 5.34 3.38
CA GLU A 308 -14.04 4.82 4.63
C GLU A 308 -13.41 3.48 4.97
N TYR A 309 -13.10 3.28 6.25
CA TYR A 309 -12.56 2.04 6.78
C TYR A 309 -13.32 1.58 8.02
N THR A 310 -13.46 0.28 8.16
CA THR A 310 -14.15 -0.38 9.27
C THR A 310 -13.22 -1.37 9.99
N ARG A 311 -13.60 -1.80 11.19
CA ARG A 311 -12.83 -2.81 11.95
C ARG A 311 -13.05 -4.24 11.46
N GLU A 312 -14.16 -4.48 10.82
CA GLU A 312 -14.55 -5.81 10.38
C GLU A 312 -14.09 -6.02 8.95
N ARG A 313 -13.32 -7.08 8.72
CA ARG A 313 -12.96 -7.45 7.36
C ARG A 313 -14.24 -7.87 6.63
N MET A 314 -14.56 -7.16 5.54
CA MET A 314 -15.67 -7.54 4.68
C MET A 314 -15.39 -8.89 4.02
N ASP A 315 -16.38 -9.78 4.09
CA ASP A 315 -16.39 -10.99 3.29
C ASP A 315 -16.65 -10.62 1.84
N VAL A 316 -15.80 -11.10 0.94
CA VAL A 316 -15.84 -10.76 -0.48
C VAL A 316 -15.91 -12.06 -1.25
N PRO A 317 -17.04 -12.35 -1.91
CA PRO A 317 -17.19 -13.59 -2.65
C PRO A 317 -16.23 -13.62 -3.84
N ILE A 318 -15.73 -14.82 -4.13
CA ILE A 318 -14.99 -15.09 -5.36
C ILE A 318 -15.96 -14.92 -6.54
N PRO A 319 -15.65 -14.09 -7.55
CA PRO A 319 -16.46 -13.97 -8.76
C PRO A 319 -16.67 -15.31 -9.44
N SER A 320 -17.82 -15.50 -10.09
CA SER A 320 -17.98 -16.61 -11.02
C SER A 320 -17.11 -16.39 -12.27
N ALA A 321 -16.85 -17.46 -13.03
CA ALA A 321 -16.22 -17.29 -14.34
C ALA A 321 -17.13 -16.53 -15.32
N GLN A 322 -18.45 -16.54 -15.09
CA GLN A 322 -19.37 -15.65 -15.82
C GLN A 322 -19.17 -14.17 -15.46
N ASP A 323 -19.06 -13.84 -14.16
CA ASP A 323 -18.80 -12.46 -13.70
C ASP A 323 -17.46 -11.92 -14.22
N ALA A 324 -16.45 -12.81 -14.31
CA ALA A 324 -15.13 -12.50 -14.88
C ALA A 324 -15.12 -12.46 -16.42
N GLY A 325 -16.25 -12.78 -17.07
CA GLY A 325 -16.38 -12.82 -18.52
C GLY A 325 -15.57 -13.93 -19.19
N ILE A 326 -15.27 -15.03 -18.50
CA ILE A 326 -14.59 -16.22 -19.06
C ILE A 326 -15.59 -17.13 -19.80
N VAL A 327 -16.85 -17.11 -19.40
CA VAL A 327 -17.92 -17.90 -20.02
C VAL A 327 -19.23 -17.11 -20.01
N ASP A 328 -20.12 -17.40 -20.95
CA ASP A 328 -21.35 -16.61 -21.13
C ASP A 328 -22.60 -17.21 -20.47
N SER A 329 -22.52 -18.44 -19.93
CA SER A 329 -23.71 -19.14 -19.40
C SER A 329 -23.42 -19.94 -18.12
N GLU A 330 -24.46 -20.17 -17.32
CA GLU A 330 -24.40 -21.00 -16.11
C GLU A 330 -23.99 -22.46 -16.41
N GLU A 331 -24.38 -22.99 -17.58
CA GLU A 331 -23.96 -24.32 -18.02
C GLU A 331 -22.45 -24.37 -18.22
N MET A 332 -21.89 -23.34 -18.85
CA MET A 332 -20.46 -23.21 -19.08
C MET A 332 -19.68 -22.90 -17.80
N GLU A 333 -20.24 -22.12 -16.87
CA GLU A 333 -19.70 -21.93 -15.51
C GLU A 333 -19.55 -23.29 -14.80
N ARG A 334 -20.59 -24.12 -14.84
CA ARG A 334 -20.56 -25.45 -14.21
C ARG A 334 -19.47 -26.33 -14.84
N ILE A 335 -19.39 -26.36 -16.17
CA ILE A 335 -18.35 -27.10 -16.89
C ILE A 335 -16.96 -26.58 -16.53
N PHE A 336 -16.77 -25.26 -16.54
CA PHE A 336 -15.49 -24.60 -16.25
C PHE A 336 -15.01 -24.93 -14.84
N ARG A 337 -15.87 -24.74 -13.84
CA ARG A 337 -15.59 -25.09 -12.44
C ARG A 337 -15.29 -26.57 -12.28
N GLU A 338 -16.00 -27.44 -13.00
CA GLU A 338 -15.77 -28.87 -12.93
C GLU A 338 -14.42 -29.29 -13.52
N ILE A 339 -13.99 -28.72 -14.65
CA ILE A 339 -12.71 -29.07 -15.27
C ILE A 339 -11.51 -28.46 -14.53
N THR A 340 -11.66 -27.26 -13.97
CA THR A 340 -10.58 -26.55 -13.27
C THR A 340 -10.41 -27.00 -11.82
N GLY A 341 -11.50 -27.39 -11.16
CA GLY A 341 -11.47 -27.94 -9.79
C GLY A 341 -10.79 -26.97 -8.83
N ASP A 342 -9.75 -27.45 -8.13
CA ASP A 342 -9.00 -26.68 -7.14
C ASP A 342 -8.26 -25.47 -7.73
N ASP A 343 -8.01 -25.47 -9.05
CA ASP A 343 -7.36 -24.36 -9.75
C ASP A 343 -8.34 -23.29 -10.25
N PHE A 344 -9.65 -23.42 -10.00
CA PHE A 344 -10.66 -22.43 -10.41
C PHE A 344 -10.30 -21.01 -9.94
N GLU A 345 -9.93 -20.86 -8.66
CA GLU A 345 -9.63 -19.54 -8.08
C GLU A 345 -8.40 -18.88 -8.72
N ASN A 346 -7.44 -19.67 -9.23
CA ASN A 346 -6.28 -19.13 -9.95
C ASN A 346 -6.73 -18.40 -11.22
N PHE A 347 -7.63 -19.00 -12.01
CA PHE A 347 -8.19 -18.35 -13.21
C PHE A 347 -8.92 -17.06 -12.87
N ILE A 348 -9.74 -17.07 -11.82
CA ILE A 348 -10.47 -15.88 -11.38
C ILE A 348 -9.48 -14.80 -10.90
N SER A 349 -8.46 -15.15 -10.11
CA SER A 349 -7.45 -14.20 -9.60
C SER A 349 -6.70 -13.44 -10.69
N TYR A 350 -6.56 -14.04 -11.88
CA TYR A 350 -5.87 -13.46 -13.03
C TYR A 350 -6.79 -12.82 -14.08
N THR A 351 -8.11 -12.76 -13.82
CA THR A 351 -9.08 -12.37 -14.84
C THR A 351 -10.16 -11.44 -14.29
N GLN A 352 -9.98 -10.13 -14.45
CA GLN A 352 -11.06 -9.15 -14.24
C GLN A 352 -12.03 -9.10 -15.43
N PHE A 353 -11.50 -9.28 -16.64
CA PHE A 353 -12.27 -9.47 -17.87
C PHE A 353 -11.47 -10.28 -18.87
N VAL A 354 -12.13 -10.77 -19.92
CA VAL A 354 -11.49 -11.43 -21.06
C VAL A 354 -11.76 -10.63 -22.33
N GLN A 355 -10.72 -10.43 -23.13
CA GLN A 355 -10.88 -9.87 -24.47
C GLN A 355 -10.96 -11.02 -25.47
N TYR A 356 -12.16 -11.27 -25.99
CA TYR A 356 -12.40 -12.33 -26.96
C TYR A 356 -12.31 -11.84 -28.41
N GLU A 357 -11.90 -12.76 -29.27
CA GLU A 357 -12.00 -12.68 -30.72
C GLU A 357 -12.74 -13.92 -31.24
N ASP A 358 -13.62 -13.69 -32.22
CA ASP A 358 -14.30 -14.78 -32.93
C ASP A 358 -13.31 -15.52 -33.82
N ILE A 359 -13.25 -16.84 -33.67
CA ILE A 359 -12.36 -17.73 -34.42
C ILE A 359 -13.12 -18.95 -34.95
N THR A 360 -12.42 -19.79 -35.72
CA THR A 360 -12.91 -21.10 -36.13
C THR A 360 -11.96 -22.18 -35.61
N LEU A 361 -12.44 -23.04 -34.72
CA LEU A 361 -11.70 -24.19 -34.21
C LEU A 361 -12.27 -25.47 -34.84
N ASP A 362 -11.46 -26.20 -35.61
CA ASP A 362 -11.87 -27.43 -36.29
C ASP A 362 -13.09 -27.29 -37.20
N GLY A 363 -13.23 -26.14 -37.87
CA GLY A 363 -14.38 -25.85 -38.73
C GLY A 363 -15.66 -25.49 -37.98
N ARG A 364 -15.60 -25.26 -36.66
CA ARG A 364 -16.72 -24.81 -35.83
C ARG A 364 -16.48 -23.39 -35.30
N PRO A 365 -17.53 -22.56 -35.14
CA PRO A 365 -17.41 -21.27 -34.46
C PRO A 365 -16.89 -21.44 -33.04
N ALA A 366 -15.98 -20.57 -32.64
CA ALA A 366 -15.40 -20.53 -31.30
C ALA A 366 -15.00 -19.10 -30.96
N ALA A 367 -14.75 -18.82 -29.69
CA ALA A 367 -14.14 -17.57 -29.24
C ALA A 367 -12.81 -17.88 -28.55
N ALA A 368 -11.75 -17.15 -28.89
CA ALA A 368 -10.46 -17.24 -28.24
C ALA A 368 -10.16 -15.91 -27.55
N GLY A 369 -9.67 -15.94 -26.32
CA GLY A 369 -9.52 -14.71 -25.55
C GLY A 369 -8.45 -14.79 -24.49
N THR A 370 -7.87 -13.62 -24.21
CA THR A 370 -6.79 -13.45 -23.24
C THR A 370 -7.34 -12.82 -21.97
N SER A 371 -6.89 -13.28 -20.80
CA SER A 371 -7.28 -12.66 -19.53
C SER A 371 -6.65 -11.29 -19.36
N TYR A 372 -7.40 -10.39 -18.74
CA TYR A 372 -6.91 -9.11 -18.31
C TYR A 372 -7.21 -8.93 -16.83
N LEU A 373 -6.14 -8.84 -16.05
CA LEU A 373 -6.13 -8.23 -14.73
C LEU A 373 -5.49 -6.85 -14.90
N ARG A 374 -6.07 -5.80 -14.31
CA ARG A 374 -5.47 -4.45 -14.36
C ARG A 374 -4.00 -4.51 -13.94
N GLY A 375 -3.11 -3.99 -14.79
CA GLY A 375 -1.66 -4.02 -14.56
C GLY A 375 -0.96 -5.34 -14.92
N ILE A 376 -1.69 -6.43 -15.18
CA ILE A 376 -1.13 -7.75 -15.55
C ILE A 376 -2.00 -8.39 -16.65
N PRO A 377 -1.79 -8.06 -17.93
CA PRO A 377 -2.48 -8.72 -19.04
C PRO A 377 -1.85 -10.10 -19.33
N GLY A 378 -2.67 -11.04 -19.79
CA GLY A 378 -2.20 -12.24 -20.47
C GLY A 378 -1.70 -13.40 -19.61
N MET A 379 -2.11 -13.47 -18.34
CA MET A 379 -1.75 -14.59 -17.47
C MET A 379 -2.55 -15.86 -17.75
N CYS A 380 -3.76 -15.73 -18.31
CA CYS A 380 -4.57 -16.85 -18.77
C CYS A 380 -5.01 -16.66 -20.22
N PHE A 381 -5.34 -17.78 -20.87
CA PHE A 381 -5.95 -17.80 -22.19
C PHE A 381 -7.06 -18.84 -22.25
N TYR A 382 -8.09 -18.50 -23.00
CA TYR A 382 -9.34 -19.25 -23.08
C TYR A 382 -9.70 -19.49 -24.54
N VAL A 383 -10.21 -20.68 -24.84
CA VAL A 383 -10.98 -20.95 -26.06
C VAL A 383 -12.29 -21.59 -25.65
N VAL A 384 -13.41 -21.10 -26.17
CA VAL A 384 -14.76 -21.56 -25.85
C VAL A 384 -15.49 -21.90 -27.16
N ALA A 385 -16.01 -23.12 -27.27
CA ALA A 385 -16.67 -23.62 -28.49
C ALA A 385 -17.70 -24.71 -28.17
N ASP A 386 -18.99 -24.52 -28.45
CA ASP A 386 -20.05 -25.55 -28.33
C ASP A 386 -19.92 -26.49 -27.11
N ASN A 387 -20.09 -25.95 -25.89
CA ASN A 387 -19.93 -26.69 -24.64
C ASN A 387 -18.53 -27.26 -24.37
N LYS A 388 -17.52 -26.90 -25.17
CA LYS A 388 -16.11 -27.20 -24.94
C LYS A 388 -15.36 -25.97 -24.46
N ILE A 389 -14.54 -26.19 -23.44
CA ILE A 389 -13.68 -25.17 -22.88
C ILE A 389 -12.24 -25.66 -22.94
N TYR A 390 -11.36 -24.73 -23.28
CA TYR A 390 -9.92 -24.88 -23.27
C TYR A 390 -9.38 -23.70 -22.48
N ALA A 391 -8.78 -23.94 -21.34
CA ALA A 391 -8.31 -22.88 -20.47
C ALA A 391 -6.89 -23.16 -20.03
N ALA A 392 -6.02 -22.17 -20.13
CA ALA A 392 -4.65 -22.27 -19.71
C ALA A 392 -4.25 -21.06 -18.86
N PHE A 393 -3.39 -21.28 -17.87
CA PHE A 393 -2.72 -20.19 -17.16
C PHE A 393 -1.24 -20.50 -16.94
N ASN A 394 -0.44 -19.45 -16.81
CA ASN A 394 0.99 -19.56 -16.57
C ASN A 394 1.30 -19.50 -15.06
N ASP A 395 1.78 -20.61 -14.51
CA ASP A 395 2.22 -20.82 -13.14
C ASP A 395 3.75 -20.78 -13.09
N PHE A 396 4.32 -19.58 -13.29
CA PHE A 396 5.76 -19.29 -13.18
C PHE A 396 6.67 -20.29 -13.92
N GLY A 397 6.42 -20.50 -15.21
CA GLY A 397 7.21 -21.39 -16.07
C GLY A 397 6.60 -22.79 -16.26
N THR A 398 5.45 -23.05 -15.65
CA THR A 398 4.59 -24.19 -15.99
C THR A 398 3.27 -23.68 -16.55
N VAL A 399 2.87 -24.16 -17.72
CA VAL A 399 1.52 -23.88 -18.27
C VAL A 399 0.59 -24.99 -17.82
N ARG A 400 -0.42 -24.64 -17.04
CA ARG A 400 -1.48 -25.58 -16.65
C ARG A 400 -2.65 -25.41 -17.58
N TYR A 401 -3.02 -26.49 -18.25
CA TYR A 401 -4.04 -26.49 -19.28
C TYR A 401 -5.17 -27.44 -18.92
N TYR A 402 -6.41 -27.02 -19.15
CA TYR A 402 -7.64 -27.70 -18.76
C TYR A 402 -8.60 -27.78 -19.95
N THR A 403 -9.20 -28.95 -20.15
CA THR A 403 -10.25 -29.12 -21.18
C THR A 403 -11.20 -30.28 -20.88
N ASN A 404 -12.43 -30.18 -21.42
CA ASN A 404 -13.39 -31.28 -21.53
C ASN A 404 -13.51 -31.85 -22.96
N ASP A 405 -12.61 -31.51 -23.87
CA ASP A 405 -12.52 -32.14 -25.19
C ASP A 405 -11.41 -33.21 -25.19
N LYS A 406 -11.82 -34.46 -25.38
CA LYS A 406 -10.92 -35.61 -25.44
C LYS A 406 -9.90 -35.49 -26.57
N LYS A 407 -10.24 -34.80 -27.67
CA LYS A 407 -9.35 -34.55 -28.79
C LYS A 407 -8.08 -33.80 -28.34
N TYR A 408 -8.25 -32.86 -27.42
CA TYR A 408 -7.17 -32.01 -26.91
C TYR A 408 -6.71 -32.42 -25.50
N ALA A 409 -6.97 -33.67 -25.07
CA ALA A 409 -6.57 -34.12 -23.74
C ALA A 409 -5.05 -34.15 -23.51
N LYS A 410 -4.25 -34.15 -24.60
CA LYS A 410 -2.78 -34.16 -24.58
C LYS A 410 -2.18 -33.25 -25.67
N ASP A 411 -2.97 -32.30 -26.15
CA ASP A 411 -2.53 -31.34 -27.15
C ASP A 411 -3.24 -30.01 -26.88
N LEU A 412 -2.65 -28.90 -27.32
CA LEU A 412 -3.23 -27.57 -27.20
C LEU A 412 -3.93 -27.18 -28.51
N PRO A 413 -5.09 -26.49 -28.48
CA PRO A 413 -5.62 -25.84 -29.67
C PRO A 413 -4.68 -24.72 -30.11
N GLU A 414 -4.63 -24.45 -31.42
CA GLU A 414 -3.66 -23.52 -32.02
C GLU A 414 -3.60 -22.14 -31.34
N PRO A 415 -4.73 -21.48 -31.01
CA PRO A 415 -4.69 -20.20 -30.32
C PRO A 415 -3.95 -20.24 -28.97
N ILE A 416 -4.10 -21.33 -28.20
CA ILE A 416 -3.38 -21.50 -26.94
C ILE A 416 -1.90 -21.82 -27.20
N LYS A 417 -1.58 -22.58 -28.26
CA LYS A 417 -0.18 -22.82 -28.66
C LYS A 417 0.55 -21.52 -28.99
N GLU A 418 -0.11 -20.62 -29.72
CA GLU A 418 0.42 -19.31 -30.10
C GLU A 418 0.55 -18.38 -28.89
N TRP A 419 -0.39 -18.44 -27.94
CA TRP A 419 -0.32 -17.65 -26.71
C TRP A 419 0.76 -18.11 -25.74
N VAL A 420 0.97 -19.43 -25.59
CA VAL A 420 1.99 -19.96 -24.67
C VAL A 420 3.34 -19.37 -25.05
N PRO A 421 3.96 -18.56 -24.17
CA PRO A 421 5.20 -17.89 -24.54
C PRO A 421 6.31 -18.92 -24.79
N ASP A 422 7.28 -18.57 -25.64
CA ASP A 422 8.46 -19.37 -26.03
C ASP A 422 9.42 -19.73 -24.86
N TRP A 423 8.95 -19.71 -23.61
CA TRP A 423 9.73 -19.80 -22.38
C TRP A 423 10.20 -21.22 -22.02
N ASN A 424 10.19 -22.19 -22.95
CA ASN A 424 10.43 -23.61 -22.65
C ASN A 424 9.55 -24.12 -21.49
N ALA A 425 8.33 -23.59 -21.34
CA ALA A 425 7.46 -23.92 -20.22
C ALA A 425 7.02 -25.39 -20.26
N GLU A 426 7.00 -26.06 -19.11
CA GLU A 426 6.40 -27.38 -18.99
C GLU A 426 4.88 -27.26 -19.12
N ILE A 427 4.25 -28.03 -20.02
CA ILE A 427 2.80 -28.05 -20.14
C ILE A 427 2.23 -29.21 -19.34
N ARG A 428 1.33 -28.90 -18.39
CA ARG A 428 0.56 -29.87 -17.63
C ARG A 428 -0.86 -29.95 -18.15
N TYR A 429 -1.18 -31.08 -18.78
CA TYR A 429 -2.49 -31.34 -19.37
C TYR A 429 -3.45 -31.94 -18.34
N ASN A 430 -4.59 -31.29 -18.15
CA ASN A 430 -5.67 -31.71 -17.26
C ASN A 430 -6.95 -31.91 -18.07
N TYR A 431 -7.25 -33.16 -18.40
CA TYR A 431 -8.49 -33.52 -19.10
C TYR A 431 -9.52 -34.06 -18.11
N LYS A 432 -10.75 -33.55 -18.23
CA LYS A 432 -11.89 -34.11 -17.52
C LYS A 432 -13.11 -34.15 -18.42
N GLU A 433 -13.64 -35.35 -18.63
CA GLU A 433 -14.89 -35.53 -19.37
C GLU A 433 -16.06 -35.07 -18.50
N VAL A 434 -16.69 -33.97 -18.90
CA VAL A 434 -17.91 -33.46 -18.28
C VAL A 434 -19.09 -33.86 -19.16
N LYS A 435 -20.11 -34.47 -18.55
CA LYS A 435 -21.29 -35.00 -19.24
C LYS A 435 -22.40 -33.99 -19.37
#